data_AF-A0A0S8DK71-F1
#
_entry.id   AF-A0A0S8DK71-F1
#
_cell.length_a   1.000
_cell.length_b   1.000
_cell.length_c   1.000
_cell.angle_alpha   90.00
_cell.angle_beta   90.00
_cell.angle_gamma   90.00
#
_symmetry.space_group_name_H-M   'P 1'
#
loop_
_entity.id
_entity.type
_entity.pdbx_description
1 polymer ?
#
loop_
_entity_poly.entity_id
_entity_poly.type
_entity_poly.pdbx_seq_one_letter_code
_entity_poly.pdbx_strand_id
1 'polypeptide(L)'
;MNLIEHFHRNKNKYYITLICSVALMLSTKGITDETVISMNGDMPKYLMNGAFFYDFLKDFSFSNPVIYAYQYFARYPALSIGHHPILLGVAEVPFYALFGISVFSARLTIIFFLLLAAIVWFQFVKQVYDERVACISSLFLV
;
A
#
# COMPACT_ATOMS: atom_id res chain seq x y z
N MET A 1 -28.11 16.66 17.78
CA MET A 1 -26.86 16.83 17.00
C MET A 1 -26.77 18.30 16.61
N ASN A 2 -25.83 19.04 17.20
CA ASN A 2 -25.77 20.51 17.08
C ASN A 2 -25.21 20.96 15.72
N LEU A 3 -25.71 22.10 15.21
CA LEU A 3 -25.34 22.67 13.90
C LEU A 3 -23.82 22.90 13.75
N ILE A 4 -23.15 23.20 14.85
CA ILE A 4 -21.70 23.43 14.94
C ILE A 4 -20.89 22.15 14.71
N GLU A 5 -21.34 21.01 15.26
CA GLU A 5 -20.68 19.71 15.03
C GLU A 5 -20.83 19.26 13.59
N HIS A 6 -21.98 19.53 12.96
CA HIS A 6 -22.19 19.22 11.56
C HIS A 6 -21.24 20.01 10.65
N PHE A 7 -21.02 21.29 10.97
CA PHE A 7 -20.11 22.16 10.21
C PHE A 7 -18.65 21.71 10.31
N HIS A 8 -18.14 21.45 11.52
CA HIS A 8 -16.79 20.90 11.71
C HIS A 8 -16.61 19.53 11.05
N ARG A 9 -17.64 18.67 11.12
CA ARG A 9 -17.58 17.35 10.49
C ARG A 9 -17.50 17.43 8.96
N ASN A 10 -18.19 18.37 8.33
CA ASN A 10 -18.11 18.56 6.88
C ASN A 10 -16.77 19.17 6.45
N LYS A 11 -16.23 20.12 7.22
CA LYS A 11 -14.92 20.74 6.93
C LYS A 11 -13.78 19.73 6.87
N ASN A 12 -13.75 18.79 7.81
CA ASN A 12 -12.78 17.70 7.84
C ASN A 12 -12.84 16.80 6.60
N LYS A 13 -14.03 16.55 6.07
CA LYS A 13 -14.19 15.75 4.84
C LYS A 13 -13.54 16.44 3.64
N TYR A 14 -13.70 17.76 3.50
CA TYR A 14 -13.09 18.49 2.38
C TYR A 14 -11.56 18.44 2.43
N TYR A 15 -10.94 18.58 3.60
CA TYR A 15 -9.49 18.45 3.74
C TYR A 15 -8.99 17.06 3.38
N ILE A 16 -9.64 16.01 3.89
CA ILE A 16 -9.28 14.63 3.58
C ILE A 16 -9.43 14.35 2.08
N THR A 17 -10.54 14.76 1.47
CA THR A 17 -10.75 14.60 0.02
C THR A 17 -9.68 15.32 -0.80
N LEU A 18 -9.29 16.53 -0.38
CA LEU A 18 -8.21 17.29 -1.03
C LEU A 18 -6.87 16.53 -0.95
N ILE A 19 -6.49 16.10 0.25
CA ILE A 19 -5.23 15.36 0.49
C ILE A 19 -5.21 14.07 -0.33
N CYS A 20 -6.29 13.28 -0.30
CA CYS A 20 -6.38 12.04 -1.06
C CYS A 20 -6.33 12.30 -2.58
N SER A 21 -6.97 13.36 -3.07
CA SER A 21 -6.92 13.73 -4.49
C SER A 21 -5.50 14.09 -4.93
N VAL A 22 -4.76 14.86 -4.12
CA VAL A 22 -3.37 15.20 -4.39
C VAL A 22 -2.49 13.94 -4.35
N ALA A 23 -2.68 13.07 -3.36
CA ALA A 23 -1.93 11.82 -3.24
C ALA A 23 -2.10 10.92 -4.46
N LEU A 24 -3.33 10.77 -4.93
CA LEU A 24 -3.64 10.01 -6.13
C LEU A 24 -3.01 10.66 -7.37
N MET A 25 -3.14 11.98 -7.54
CA MET A 25 -2.59 12.69 -8.68
C MET A 25 -1.07 12.52 -8.78
N LEU A 26 -0.34 12.61 -7.66
CA LEU A 26 1.11 12.46 -7.64
C LEU A 26 1.55 11.00 -7.82
N SER A 27 0.87 10.06 -7.16
CA SER A 27 1.32 8.65 -7.10
C SER A 27 0.91 7.80 -8.30
N THR A 28 -0.10 8.22 -9.07
CA THR A 28 -0.55 7.47 -10.25
C THR A 28 0.30 7.73 -11.48
N LYS A 29 1.15 8.76 -11.47
CA LYS A 29 2.04 9.07 -12.59
C LYS A 29 3.02 7.91 -12.81
N GLY A 30 2.93 7.29 -13.99
CA GLY A 30 3.81 6.17 -14.35
C GLY A 30 3.49 4.88 -13.61
N ILE A 31 2.27 4.69 -13.08
CA ILE A 31 1.89 3.52 -12.28
C ILE A 31 2.14 2.17 -13.00
N THR A 32 2.13 2.14 -14.33
CA THR A 32 2.41 0.92 -15.12
C THR A 32 3.87 0.80 -15.58
N ASP A 33 4.75 1.75 -15.25
CA ASP A 33 6.13 1.75 -15.71
C ASP A 33 6.99 0.70 -14.98
N GLU A 34 7.35 -0.36 -15.69
CA GLU A 34 8.15 -1.47 -15.16
C GLU A 34 9.66 -1.21 -15.20
N THR A 35 10.12 -0.21 -15.96
CA THR A 35 11.56 0.07 -16.13
C THR A 35 12.22 0.45 -14.81
N VAL A 36 11.49 1.18 -13.97
CA VAL A 36 11.93 1.56 -12.63
C VAL A 36 12.10 0.33 -11.72
N ILE A 37 11.33 -0.74 -11.95
CA ILE A 37 11.39 -1.95 -11.14
C ILE A 37 12.54 -2.86 -11.57
N SER A 38 12.75 -3.00 -12.87
CA SER A 38 13.85 -3.84 -13.37
C SER A 38 15.23 -3.25 -13.08
N MET A 39 15.33 -1.93 -12.92
CA MET A 39 16.59 -1.24 -12.62
C MET A 39 16.93 -1.12 -11.12
N ASN A 40 15.97 -1.36 -10.21
CA ASN A 40 16.15 -1.21 -8.78
C ASN A 40 16.15 -2.58 -8.07
N GLY A 41 17.29 -2.98 -7.51
CA GLY A 41 17.59 -4.38 -7.16
C GLY A 41 16.65 -5.07 -6.16
N ASP A 42 16.00 -4.35 -5.25
CA ASP A 42 15.11 -4.97 -4.25
C ASP A 42 13.63 -5.00 -4.67
N MET A 43 13.19 -4.11 -5.57
CA MET A 43 11.78 -4.03 -5.99
C MET A 43 11.24 -5.34 -6.59
N PRO A 44 11.98 -6.05 -7.47
CA PRO A 44 11.54 -7.36 -7.97
C PRO A 44 11.34 -8.41 -6.85
N LYS A 45 12.13 -8.33 -5.77
CA LYS A 45 12.02 -9.26 -4.63
C LYS A 45 10.76 -9.01 -3.81
N TYR A 46 10.36 -7.76 -3.64
CA TYR A 46 9.08 -7.40 -3.00
C TYR A 46 7.88 -7.95 -3.80
N LEU A 47 7.88 -7.74 -5.11
CA LEU A 47 6.85 -8.28 -6.01
C LEU A 47 6.77 -9.80 -5.94
N MET A 48 7.93 -10.47 -5.95
CA MET A 48 7.99 -11.94 -5.87
C MET A 48 7.47 -12.46 -4.52
N ASN A 49 7.72 -11.74 -3.41
CA ASN A 49 7.15 -12.11 -2.11
C ASN A 49 5.63 -12.05 -2.12
N GLY A 50 5.04 -11.01 -2.72
CA GLY A 50 3.58 -10.92 -2.83
C GLY A 50 2.98 -11.99 -3.75
N ALA A 51 3.63 -12.27 -4.88
CA ALA A 51 3.24 -13.38 -5.77
C ALA A 51 3.25 -14.72 -5.02
N PHE A 52 4.29 -14.97 -4.22
CA PHE A 52 4.36 -16.13 -3.36
C PHE A 52 3.19 -16.21 -2.37
N PHE A 53 2.86 -15.14 -1.66
CA PHE A 53 1.74 -15.16 -0.70
C PHE A 53 0.40 -15.36 -1.40
N TYR A 54 0.23 -14.79 -2.60
CA TYR A 54 -0.96 -14.98 -3.41
C TYR A 54 -1.12 -16.46 -3.82
N ASP A 55 -0.08 -17.07 -4.38
CA ASP A 55 -0.11 -18.47 -4.79
C ASP A 55 -0.22 -19.41 -3.58
N PHE A 56 0.48 -19.12 -2.47
CA PHE A 56 0.39 -19.89 -1.23
C PHE A 56 -1.04 -19.97 -0.68
N LEU A 57 -1.76 -18.83 -0.71
CA LEU A 57 -3.16 -18.77 -0.28
C LEU A 57 -4.10 -19.44 -1.28
N LYS A 58 -3.82 -19.29 -2.59
CA LYS A 58 -4.60 -19.93 -3.65
C LYS A 58 -4.50 -21.46 -3.63
N ASP A 59 -3.32 -21.98 -3.33
CA ASP A 59 -3.04 -23.43 -3.29
C ASP A 59 -3.44 -24.08 -1.95
N PHE A 60 -3.92 -23.29 -0.97
CA PHE A 60 -4.32 -23.75 0.37
C PHE A 60 -3.25 -24.61 1.09
N SER A 61 -1.97 -24.32 0.89
CA SER A 61 -0.84 -25.14 1.38
C SER A 61 -0.51 -24.93 2.87
N PHE A 62 -1.54 -24.83 3.72
CA PHE A 62 -1.38 -24.53 5.15
C PHE A 62 -0.74 -25.67 5.96
N SER A 63 -0.77 -26.90 5.45
CA SER A 63 -0.26 -28.08 6.17
C SER A 63 1.26 -28.14 6.22
N ASN A 64 1.97 -27.60 5.23
CA ASN A 64 3.44 -27.64 5.14
C ASN A 64 4.03 -26.36 4.50
N PRO A 65 3.88 -25.19 5.13
CA PRO A 65 4.25 -23.89 4.55
C PRO A 65 5.73 -23.78 4.20
N VAL A 66 6.60 -24.39 5.01
CA VAL A 66 8.05 -24.37 4.82
C VAL A 66 8.46 -25.14 3.57
N ILE A 67 7.87 -26.34 3.35
CA ILE A 67 8.16 -27.16 2.17
C ILE A 67 7.68 -26.44 0.91
N TYR A 68 6.49 -25.83 0.97
CA TYR A 68 5.98 -25.02 -0.14
C TYR A 68 6.93 -23.87 -0.48
N ALA A 69 7.43 -23.13 0.52
CA ALA A 69 8.40 -22.06 0.30
C ALA A 69 9.70 -22.56 -0.36
N TYR A 70 10.25 -23.69 0.06
CA TYR A 70 11.43 -24.27 -0.59
C TYR A 70 11.17 -24.67 -2.04
N GLN A 71 10.04 -25.33 -2.32
CA GLN A 71 9.67 -25.73 -3.67
C GLN A 71 9.42 -24.50 -4.58
N TYR A 72 8.77 -23.48 -4.03
CA TYR A 72 8.53 -22.23 -4.74
C TYR A 72 9.86 -21.52 -5.04
N PHE A 73 10.77 -21.42 -4.07
CA PHE A 73 12.10 -20.83 -4.27
C PHE A 73 12.91 -21.58 -5.33
N ALA A 74 12.83 -22.92 -5.34
CA ALA A 74 13.52 -23.75 -6.34
C ALA A 74 13.03 -23.46 -7.77
N ARG A 75 11.76 -23.06 -7.93
CA ARG A 75 11.19 -22.65 -9.23
C ARG A 75 11.48 -21.19 -9.56
N TYR A 76 11.39 -20.31 -8.56
CA TYR A 76 11.53 -18.87 -8.68
C TYR A 76 12.54 -18.36 -7.64
N PRO A 77 13.85 -18.29 -7.97
CA PRO A 77 14.92 -17.97 -7.02
C PRO A 77 15.04 -16.46 -6.76
N ALA A 78 13.91 -15.83 -6.41
CA ALA A 78 13.81 -14.40 -6.12
C ALA A 78 13.01 -14.11 -4.83
N LEU A 79 12.67 -15.14 -4.04
CA LEU A 79 12.08 -14.94 -2.73
C LEU A 79 13.13 -14.36 -1.76
N SER A 80 12.67 -13.42 -0.96
CA SER A 80 13.48 -12.72 0.05
C SER A 80 12.81 -12.75 1.42
N ILE A 81 11.98 -13.78 1.64
CA ILE A 81 11.25 -14.00 2.88
C ILE A 81 12.28 -14.17 4.01
N GLY A 82 12.20 -13.29 5.02
CA GLY A 82 13.15 -13.21 6.14
C GLY A 82 14.18 -12.08 6.03
N HIS A 83 14.41 -11.53 4.83
CA HIS A 83 15.22 -10.32 4.64
C HIS A 83 14.35 -9.06 4.53
N HIS A 84 13.17 -9.17 3.88
CA HIS A 84 12.23 -8.06 3.74
C HIS A 84 11.01 -8.20 4.66
N PRO A 85 10.37 -7.08 5.08
CA PRO A 85 9.15 -7.11 5.87
C PRO A 85 8.01 -7.88 5.19
N ILE A 86 7.37 -8.78 5.93
CA ILE A 86 6.29 -9.65 5.44
C ILE A 86 5.03 -8.84 5.07
N LEU A 87 4.76 -7.76 5.81
CA LEU A 87 3.52 -6.99 5.70
C LEU A 87 3.19 -6.60 4.25
N LEU A 88 4.18 -6.10 3.51
CA LEU A 88 3.94 -5.64 2.14
C LEU A 88 3.53 -6.79 1.21
N GLY A 89 4.25 -7.92 1.25
CA GLY A 89 3.92 -9.08 0.42
C GLY A 89 2.54 -9.65 0.73
N VAL A 90 2.14 -9.71 2.00
CA VAL A 90 0.78 -10.15 2.38
C VAL A 90 -0.28 -9.14 1.94
N ALA A 91 0.01 -7.83 2.03
CA ALA A 91 -0.92 -6.79 1.64
C ALA A 91 -1.14 -6.71 0.12
N GLU A 92 -0.21 -7.19 -0.70
CA GLU A 92 -0.35 -7.26 -2.16
C GLU A 92 -1.36 -8.32 -2.61
N VAL A 93 -1.58 -9.37 -1.82
CA VAL A 93 -2.49 -10.49 -2.12
C VAL A 93 -3.88 -10.05 -2.61
N PRO A 94 -4.65 -9.20 -1.90
CA PRO A 94 -5.96 -8.76 -2.37
C PRO A 94 -5.90 -8.02 -3.72
N PHE A 95 -4.85 -7.25 -3.98
CA PHE A 95 -4.69 -6.54 -5.24
C PHE A 95 -4.32 -7.51 -6.37
N TYR A 96 -3.46 -8.50 -6.12
CA TYR A 96 -3.18 -9.56 -7.09
C TYR A 96 -4.38 -10.45 -7.38
N ALA A 97 -5.22 -10.72 -6.37
CA ALA A 97 -6.45 -11.46 -6.58
C ALA A 97 -7.47 -10.72 -7.47
N LEU A 98 -7.53 -9.38 -7.35
CA LEU A 98 -8.48 -8.55 -8.12
C LEU A 98 -7.98 -8.17 -9.51
N PHE A 99 -6.68 -7.85 -9.65
CA PHE A 99 -6.12 -7.25 -10.87
C PHE A 99 -5.07 -8.14 -11.55
N GLY A 100 -4.76 -9.31 -10.98
CA GLY A 100 -3.68 -10.19 -11.44
C GLY A 100 -2.30 -9.75 -10.93
N ILE A 101 -1.30 -10.63 -11.07
CA ILE A 101 0.08 -10.34 -10.69
C ILE A 101 0.69 -9.39 -11.72
N SER A 102 0.92 -8.13 -11.33
CA SER A 102 1.53 -7.11 -12.18
C SER A 102 2.15 -5.98 -11.34
N VAL A 103 3.03 -5.20 -11.96
CA VAL A 103 3.57 -3.96 -11.38
C VAL A 103 2.46 -3.00 -10.96
N PHE A 104 1.43 -2.88 -11.79
CA PHE A 104 0.28 -2.03 -11.54
C PHE A 104 -0.42 -2.44 -10.24
N SER A 105 -0.74 -3.73 -10.10
CA SER A 105 -1.41 -4.27 -8.91
C SER A 105 -0.60 -4.07 -7.63
N ALA A 106 0.71 -4.26 -7.69
CA ALA A 106 1.59 -4.03 -6.55
C ALA A 106 1.60 -2.55 -6.13
N ARG A 107 1.67 -1.63 -7.09
CA ARG A 107 1.65 -0.18 -6.82
C ARG A 107 0.31 0.30 -6.28
N LEU A 108 -0.81 -0.34 -6.61
CA LEU A 108 -2.09 -0.07 -5.95
C LEU A 108 -2.02 -0.32 -4.44
N THR A 109 -1.30 -1.36 -4.01
CA THR A 109 -1.04 -1.63 -2.58
C THR A 109 -0.29 -0.47 -1.92
N ILE A 110 0.74 0.05 -2.59
CA ILE A 110 1.51 1.20 -2.09
C ILE A 110 0.64 2.46 -2.00
N ILE A 111 -0.15 2.75 -3.04
CA ILE A 111 -1.07 3.89 -3.05
C ILE A 111 -2.10 3.76 -1.92
N PHE A 112 -2.63 2.57 -1.68
CA PHE A 112 -3.54 2.31 -0.57
C PHE A 112 -2.91 2.67 0.78
N PHE A 113 -1.68 2.23 1.04
CA PHE A 113 -0.98 2.59 2.28
C PHE A 113 -0.61 4.06 2.36
N LEU A 114 -0.28 4.72 1.25
CA LEU A 114 -0.06 6.17 1.22
C LEU A 114 -1.34 6.93 1.63
N LEU A 115 -2.49 6.55 1.07
CA LEU A 115 -3.77 7.16 1.42
C LEU A 115 -4.10 6.94 2.90
N LEU A 116 -3.90 5.71 3.39
CA LEU A 116 -4.10 5.38 4.80
C LEU A 116 -3.17 6.21 5.70
N ALA A 117 -1.88 6.31 5.35
CA ALA A 117 -0.89 7.09 6.08
C ALA A 117 -1.28 8.57 6.11
N ALA A 118 -1.68 9.16 4.98
CA ALA A 118 -2.10 10.55 4.91
C ALA A 118 -3.34 10.83 5.76
N ILE A 119 -4.33 9.92 5.76
CA ILE A 119 -5.54 10.05 6.58
C ILE A 119 -5.19 9.95 8.07
N VAL A 120 -4.41 8.94 8.47
CA VAL A 120 -4.01 8.74 9.87
C VAL A 120 -3.17 9.92 10.36
N TRP A 121 -2.23 10.39 9.54
CA TRP A 121 -1.41 11.56 9.83
C TRP A 121 -2.25 12.82 10.02
N PHE A 122 -3.22 13.08 9.15
CA PHE A 122 -4.17 14.18 9.31
C PHE A 122 -4.92 14.10 10.64
N GLN A 123 -5.45 12.92 11.00
CA GLN A 123 -6.16 12.75 12.27
C GLN A 123 -5.24 12.98 13.47
N PHE A 124 -4.01 12.47 13.41
CA PHE A 124 -3.03 12.61 14.47
C PHE A 124 -2.63 14.08 14.69
N VAL A 125 -2.24 14.80 13.63
CA VAL A 125 -1.84 16.21 13.76
C VAL A 125 -3.02 17.08 14.21
N LYS A 126 -4.24 16.78 13.75
CA LYS A 126 -5.46 17.49 14.20
C LYS A 126 -5.74 17.28 15.70
N GLN A 127 -5.39 16.12 16.26
CA GLN A 127 -5.56 15.88 17.70
C GLN A 127 -4.59 16.70 18.56
N VAL A 128 -3.42 17.04 18.02
CA VAL A 128 -2.37 17.80 18.73
C VAL A 128 -2.50 19.30 18.49
N TYR A 129 -2.89 19.71 17.28
CA TYR A 129 -2.96 21.11 16.84
C TYR A 129 -4.36 21.46 16.30
N ASP A 130 -4.44 22.03 15.10
CA ASP A 130 -5.69 22.44 14.45
C ASP A 130 -5.83 21.80 13.05
N GLU A 131 -7.05 21.90 12.49
CA GLU A 131 -7.40 21.32 11.19
C GLU A 131 -6.58 21.89 10.01
N ARG A 132 -6.15 23.15 10.07
CA ARG A 132 -5.38 23.80 9.00
C ARG A 132 -3.93 23.31 9.02
N VAL A 133 -3.31 23.28 10.21
CA VAL A 133 -1.96 22.73 10.41
C VAL A 133 -1.92 21.26 10.01
N ALA A 134 -2.95 20.48 10.39
CA ALA A 134 -3.09 19.09 9.98
C ALA A 134 -3.17 18.94 8.45
N CYS A 135 -3.96 19.80 7.78
CA CYS A 135 -4.07 19.78 6.32
C CYS A 135 -2.74 20.08 5.65
N ILE A 136 -2.06 21.16 6.04
CA ILE A 136 -0.79 21.58 5.44
C ILE A 136 0.27 20.50 5.66
N SER A 137 0.39 19.98 6.89
CA SER A 137 1.35 18.93 7.22
C SER A 137 1.10 17.64 6.43
N SER A 138 -0.17 17.27 6.23
CA SER A 138 -0.53 16.08 5.43
C SER A 138 -0.28 16.28 3.94
N LEU A 139 -0.42 17.51 3.43
CA LEU A 139 -0.04 17.83 2.05
C LEU A 139 1.48 17.81 1.84
N PHE A 140 2.29 18.07 2.88
CA PHE A 140 3.75 17.90 2.80
C PHE A 140 4.20 16.44 2.87
N LEU A 141 3.41 15.57 3.50
CA LEU A 141 3.69 14.13 3.60
C LEU A 141 3.55 13.44 2.23
N VAL A 142 2.60 13.91 1.42
CA VAL A 142 2.14 13.33 0.16
C VAL A 142 2.86 13.94 -1.03
#